data_AF-A0A4P7BUL5-F1
#
_entry.id   AF-A0A4P7BUL5-F1
#
_cell.length_a   1.000
_cell.length_b   1.000
_cell.length_c   1.000
_cell.angle_alpha   90.00
_cell.angle_beta   90.00
_cell.angle_gamma   90.00
#
_symmetry.space_group_name_H-M   'P 1'
#
loop_
_entity.id
_entity.type
_entity.pdbx_description
1 polymer ?
#
loop_
_entity_poly.entity_id
_entity_poly.type
_entity_poly.pdbx_seq_one_letter_code
_entity_poly.pdbx_strand_id
1 'polypeptide(L)'
;MASRKQKYAYLSSIGLAMLTSLFGVIACTENGLSTKKTLSVHEAEKLLAEKLSFQPVLADFDVQELIHKSALHKLQDSLTPLQNKGLITYQPFESQQNSDYFYVLINITEKGKKYAAGIKKVYEKGIFIEVKSCEKKLIKVTEIQPRSNSEDKWAIVNYEWAYDNQTPFAYLSPKCQEKGAVHTGNYTFTFYDKGWRIEDPVVDF
;
A
#
# COMPACT_ATOMS: atom_id res chain seq x y z
N MET A 1 76.67 -72.80 8.03
CA MET A 1 77.93 -73.00 8.78
C MET A 1 78.38 -71.66 9.32
N ALA A 2 78.53 -71.56 10.65
CA ALA A 2 79.32 -70.57 11.41
C ALA A 2 78.94 -69.06 11.24
N SER A 3 78.98 -68.18 12.23
CA SER A 3 79.32 -68.23 13.66
C SER A 3 79.39 -66.78 14.15
N ARG A 4 78.68 -66.44 15.25
CA ARG A 4 79.10 -65.51 16.35
C ARG A 4 79.38 -64.03 15.99
N LYS A 5 79.29 -63.02 16.86
CA LYS A 5 78.77 -62.75 18.22
C LYS A 5 78.94 -61.23 18.42
N GLN A 6 77.99 -60.60 19.11
CA GLN A 6 78.12 -59.54 20.14
C GLN A 6 79.07 -58.33 19.95
N LYS A 7 78.54 -57.12 20.22
CA LYS A 7 78.82 -56.36 21.46
C LYS A 7 77.92 -55.12 21.64
N TYR A 8 77.67 -54.83 22.92
CA TYR A 8 76.76 -53.86 23.54
C TYR A 8 77.37 -52.46 23.74
N ALA A 9 76.54 -51.42 23.89
CA ALA A 9 76.64 -50.36 24.91
C ALA A 9 75.32 -49.54 25.00
N TYR A 10 74.55 -49.66 26.09
CA TYR A 10 74.32 -48.68 27.20
C TYR A 10 73.51 -47.42 26.81
N LEU A 11 72.21 -47.29 27.15
CA LEU A 11 71.54 -46.96 28.45
C LEU A 11 71.66 -45.49 28.91
N SER A 12 70.55 -44.74 28.83
CA SER A 12 69.97 -43.87 29.89
C SER A 12 68.64 -43.29 29.37
N SER A 13 67.45 -43.79 29.70
CA SER A 13 66.69 -43.68 30.97
C SER A 13 66.07 -42.30 31.24
N ILE A 14 64.73 -42.32 31.37
CA ILE A 14 63.84 -41.50 32.21
C ILE A 14 63.21 -40.24 31.57
N GLY A 15 61.88 -40.26 31.52
CA GLY A 15 61.03 -39.12 31.15
C GLY A 15 59.56 -39.50 30.95
N LEU A 16 58.93 -40.06 31.98
CA LEU A 16 57.51 -40.34 32.07
C LEU A 16 56.72 -39.02 32.20
N ALA A 17 55.76 -38.75 31.30
CA ALA A 17 54.60 -37.90 31.60
C ALA A 17 53.44 -38.26 30.67
N MET A 18 52.44 -38.95 31.22
CA MET A 18 51.08 -38.98 30.67
C MET A 18 50.46 -37.59 30.78
N LEU A 19 49.70 -37.17 29.76
CA LEU A 19 48.49 -36.37 29.98
C LEU A 19 47.56 -36.48 28.78
N THR A 20 46.43 -37.15 29.03
CA THR A 20 45.22 -37.19 28.22
C THR A 20 44.61 -35.79 28.08
N SER A 21 44.17 -35.42 26.88
CA SER A 21 43.18 -34.36 26.70
C SER A 21 42.22 -34.69 25.56
N LEU A 22 40.97 -34.88 25.98
CA LEU A 22 39.74 -35.09 25.23
C LEU A 22 39.31 -33.80 24.47
N PHE A 23 38.42 -33.97 23.48
CA PHE A 23 37.62 -32.97 22.72
C PHE A 23 38.32 -32.22 21.57
N GLY A 24 37.74 -32.08 20.38
CA GLY A 24 36.43 -32.47 19.89
C GLY A 24 36.38 -32.42 18.36
N VAL A 25 35.60 -33.32 17.78
CA VAL A 25 35.24 -33.31 16.37
C VAL A 25 34.35 -32.10 16.15
N ILE A 26 34.86 -31.07 15.48
CA ILE A 26 34.01 -30.01 14.93
C ILE A 26 33.33 -30.60 13.70
N ALA A 27 32.16 -31.20 13.92
CA ALA A 27 31.19 -31.35 12.85
C ALA A 27 30.66 -29.95 12.55
N CYS A 28 31.10 -29.34 11.45
CA CYS A 28 30.40 -28.23 10.84
C CYS A 28 29.06 -28.76 10.30
N THR A 29 28.08 -28.91 11.19
CA THR A 29 26.69 -28.87 10.77
C THR A 29 26.39 -27.43 10.43
N GLU A 30 26.62 -27.07 9.17
CA GLU A 30 25.82 -26.03 8.53
C GLU A 30 24.37 -26.53 8.52
N ASN A 31 23.70 -26.43 9.67
CA ASN A 31 22.27 -26.26 9.72
C ASN A 31 22.00 -24.84 9.17
N GLY A 32 22.22 -24.69 7.86
CA GLY A 32 21.58 -23.67 7.05
C GLY A 32 20.10 -23.98 7.06
N LEU A 33 19.46 -23.67 8.19
CA LEU A 33 18.02 -23.57 8.29
C LEU A 33 17.64 -22.42 7.36
N SER A 34 17.48 -22.72 6.07
CA SER A 34 16.74 -21.87 5.15
C SER A 34 15.33 -21.82 5.71
N THR A 35 15.11 -20.93 6.67
CA THR A 35 13.79 -20.54 7.13
C THR A 35 13.12 -19.94 5.91
N LYS A 36 12.38 -20.78 5.18
CA LYS A 36 11.50 -20.39 4.09
C LYS A 36 10.69 -19.20 4.60
N LYS A 37 11.02 -17.99 4.15
CA LYS A 37 10.47 -16.75 4.70
C LYS A 37 9.02 -16.66 4.26
N THR A 38 8.11 -17.06 5.16
CA THR A 38 6.67 -17.01 4.93
C THR A 38 6.16 -15.58 5.14
N LEU A 39 5.15 -15.19 4.36
CA LEU A 39 4.46 -13.91 4.57
C LEU A 39 3.69 -13.97 5.89
N SER A 40 4.04 -13.10 6.83
CA SER A 40 3.31 -12.97 8.09
C SER A 40 2.06 -12.09 7.91
N VAL A 41 1.04 -12.32 8.76
CA VAL A 41 -0.17 -11.47 8.81
C VAL A 41 0.21 -10.00 9.02
N HIS A 42 1.12 -9.71 9.95
CA HIS A 42 1.53 -8.34 10.25
C HIS A 42 2.23 -7.65 9.05
N GLU A 43 3.08 -8.37 8.33
CA GLU A 43 3.75 -7.84 7.13
C GLU A 43 2.73 -7.60 5.99
N ALA A 44 1.77 -8.50 5.82
CA ALA A 44 0.68 -8.34 4.86
C ALA A 44 -0.21 -7.14 5.22
N GLU A 45 -0.57 -6.97 6.50
CA GLU A 45 -1.37 -5.84 6.97
C GLU A 45 -0.68 -4.51 6.73
N LYS A 46 0.63 -4.42 7.03
CA LYS A 46 1.42 -3.22 6.80
C LYS A 46 1.40 -2.81 5.32
N LEU A 47 1.69 -3.76 4.43
CA LEU A 47 1.74 -3.52 2.99
C LEU A 47 0.34 -3.17 2.43
N LEU A 48 -0.72 -3.84 2.91
CA LEU A 48 -2.10 -3.53 2.51
C LEU A 48 -2.53 -2.15 2.97
N ALA A 49 -2.24 -1.77 4.22
CA ALA A 49 -2.58 -0.45 4.75
C ALA A 49 -1.90 0.66 3.93
N GLU A 50 -0.61 0.48 3.60
CA GLU A 50 0.12 1.38 2.72
C GLU A 50 -0.53 1.45 1.32
N LYS A 51 -0.77 0.29 0.70
CA LYS A 51 -1.39 0.20 -0.64
C LYS A 51 -2.77 0.88 -0.72
N LEU A 52 -3.62 0.65 0.27
CA LEU A 52 -4.97 1.20 0.34
C LEU A 52 -4.95 2.72 0.58
N SER A 53 -3.99 3.24 1.36
CA SER A 53 -3.84 4.68 1.59
C SER A 53 -3.48 5.46 0.32
N PHE A 54 -2.74 4.84 -0.61
CA PHE A 54 -2.38 5.43 -1.90
C PHE A 54 -3.51 5.38 -2.95
N GLN A 55 -4.64 4.75 -2.64
CA GLN A 55 -5.79 4.62 -3.54
C GLN A 55 -7.05 5.28 -2.95
N PRO A 56 -7.06 6.61 -2.76
CA PRO A 56 -8.25 7.30 -2.30
C PRO A 56 -9.38 7.13 -3.32
N VAL A 57 -10.62 7.20 -2.83
CA VAL A 57 -11.78 7.33 -3.71
C VAL A 57 -11.80 8.74 -4.25
N LEU A 58 -11.76 8.86 -5.57
CA LEU A 58 -11.85 10.13 -6.28
C LEU A 58 -13.29 10.39 -6.73
N ALA A 59 -13.65 11.66 -6.79
CA ALA A 59 -14.88 12.14 -7.41
C ALA A 59 -14.56 13.35 -8.31
N ASP A 60 -15.34 13.49 -9.38
CA ASP A 60 -15.28 14.67 -10.23
C ASP A 60 -15.96 15.85 -9.51
N PHE A 61 -15.33 17.02 -9.55
CA PHE A 61 -15.81 18.26 -8.98
C PHE A 61 -15.82 19.37 -10.03
N ASP A 62 -16.99 19.97 -10.20
CA ASP A 62 -17.25 20.97 -11.22
C ASP A 62 -16.57 22.28 -10.81
N VAL A 63 -15.71 22.80 -11.68
CA VAL A 63 -15.03 24.10 -11.48
C VAL A 63 -15.50 25.17 -12.44
N GLN A 64 -16.24 24.77 -13.48
CA GLN A 64 -16.91 25.67 -14.40
C GLN A 64 -18.14 24.99 -15.01
N GLU A 65 -19.31 25.65 -14.94
CA GLU A 65 -20.57 25.13 -15.48
C GLU A 65 -21.44 26.28 -16.03
N LEU A 66 -22.20 26.01 -17.10
CA LEU A 66 -23.30 26.88 -17.56
C LEU A 66 -24.62 26.34 -17.01
N ILE A 67 -25.27 27.12 -16.15
CA ILE A 67 -26.49 26.69 -15.46
C ILE A 67 -27.66 27.64 -15.72
N HIS A 68 -28.87 27.10 -15.70
CA HIS A 68 -30.08 27.91 -15.76
C HIS A 68 -30.30 28.66 -14.43
N LYS A 69 -30.87 29.86 -14.48
CA LYS A 69 -31.13 30.75 -13.34
C LYS A 69 -31.92 30.07 -12.22
N SER A 70 -32.87 29.21 -12.57
CA SER A 70 -33.66 28.45 -11.59
C SER A 70 -32.84 27.43 -10.78
N ALA A 71 -31.69 26.98 -11.29
CA ALA A 71 -30.80 26.04 -10.62
C ALA A 71 -29.70 26.72 -9.78
N LEU A 72 -29.49 28.03 -9.97
CA LEU A 72 -28.41 28.81 -9.34
C LEU A 72 -28.44 28.72 -7.81
N HIS A 73 -29.61 28.90 -7.20
CA HIS A 73 -29.77 28.81 -5.74
C HIS A 73 -29.41 27.42 -5.22
N LYS A 74 -29.88 26.37 -5.89
CA LYS A 74 -29.61 24.98 -5.49
C LYS A 74 -28.11 24.65 -5.59
N LEU A 75 -27.44 25.12 -6.64
CA LEU A 75 -25.99 24.97 -6.75
C LEU A 75 -25.29 25.72 -5.61
N GLN A 76 -25.65 26.98 -5.36
CA GLN A 76 -25.08 27.79 -4.28
C GLN A 76 -25.25 27.13 -2.90
N ASP A 77 -26.42 26.59 -2.59
CA ASP A 77 -26.67 25.87 -1.34
C ASP A 77 -25.75 24.66 -1.21
N SER A 78 -25.56 23.90 -2.28
CA SER A 78 -24.69 22.71 -2.29
C SER A 78 -23.21 23.05 -2.08
N LEU A 79 -22.79 24.23 -2.52
CA LEU A 79 -21.40 24.71 -2.42
C LEU A 79 -21.11 25.46 -1.12
N THR A 80 -22.14 25.98 -0.45
CA THR A 80 -22.03 26.75 0.79
C THR A 80 -21.20 26.05 1.88
N PRO A 81 -21.36 24.74 2.15
CA PRO A 81 -20.52 24.04 3.13
C PRO A 81 -19.01 24.07 2.80
N LEU A 82 -18.65 23.97 1.51
CA LEU A 82 -17.26 24.03 1.05
C LEU A 82 -16.73 25.46 1.10
N GLN A 83 -17.55 26.44 0.73
CA GLN A 83 -17.22 27.85 0.77
C GLN A 83 -16.99 28.33 2.21
N ASN A 84 -17.89 27.97 3.15
CA ASN A 84 -17.76 28.31 4.58
C ASN A 84 -16.51 27.69 5.23
N LYS A 85 -16.06 26.52 4.73
CA LYS A 85 -14.79 25.92 5.14
C LYS A 85 -13.57 26.58 4.48
N GLY A 86 -13.77 27.54 3.59
CA GLY A 86 -12.72 28.24 2.84
C GLY A 86 -12.02 27.35 1.83
N LEU A 87 -12.68 26.29 1.33
CA LEU A 87 -12.09 25.32 0.38
C LEU A 87 -12.26 25.76 -1.08
N ILE A 88 -13.30 26.54 -1.34
CA ILE A 88 -13.63 27.07 -2.66
C ILE A 88 -14.05 28.53 -2.56
N THR A 89 -14.03 29.20 -3.70
CA THR A 89 -14.77 30.44 -3.94
C THR A 89 -15.73 30.19 -5.10
N TYR A 90 -16.85 30.93 -5.09
CA TYR A 90 -17.95 30.76 -6.01
C TYR A 90 -18.29 32.12 -6.64
N GLN A 91 -18.34 32.18 -7.96
CA GLN A 91 -18.57 33.42 -8.73
C GLN A 91 -19.51 33.15 -9.91
N PRO A 92 -20.78 33.59 -9.84
CA PRO A 92 -21.71 33.51 -10.96
C PRO A 92 -21.63 34.77 -11.86
N PHE A 93 -21.72 34.57 -13.17
CA PHE A 93 -21.74 35.61 -14.20
C PHE A 93 -22.96 35.38 -15.10
N GLU A 94 -23.78 36.40 -15.30
CA GLU A 94 -24.92 36.30 -16.22
C GLU A 94 -24.43 36.13 -17.67
N SER A 95 -25.05 35.22 -18.42
CA SER A 95 -24.70 35.01 -19.82
C SER A 95 -25.15 36.19 -20.68
N GLN A 96 -24.21 36.76 -21.44
CA GLN A 96 -24.50 37.85 -22.38
C GLN A 96 -25.42 37.42 -23.54
N GLN A 97 -25.50 36.11 -23.81
CA GLN A 97 -26.31 35.56 -24.91
C GLN A 97 -27.73 35.18 -24.45
N ASN A 98 -27.92 34.88 -23.15
CA ASN A 98 -29.20 34.48 -22.60
C ASN A 98 -29.27 34.77 -21.09
N SER A 99 -30.10 35.73 -20.69
CA SER A 99 -30.30 36.17 -19.30
C SER A 99 -30.86 35.08 -18.36
N ASP A 100 -31.39 34.00 -18.92
CA ASP A 100 -31.86 32.86 -18.14
C ASP A 100 -30.73 31.91 -17.72
N TYR A 101 -29.49 32.18 -18.16
CA TYR A 101 -28.34 31.34 -17.86
C TYR A 101 -27.20 32.11 -17.19
N PHE A 102 -26.47 31.41 -16.32
CA PHE A 102 -25.28 31.88 -15.63
C PHE A 102 -24.10 30.98 -15.95
N TYR A 103 -22.95 31.58 -16.24
CA TYR A 103 -21.67 30.91 -16.14
C TYR A 103 -21.22 30.97 -14.69
N VAL A 104 -20.93 29.81 -14.10
CA VAL A 104 -20.44 29.73 -12.73
C VAL A 104 -18.99 29.30 -12.75
N LEU A 105 -18.13 30.08 -12.09
CA LEU A 105 -16.74 29.73 -11.83
C LEU A 105 -16.58 29.34 -10.36
N ILE A 106 -16.04 28.15 -10.12
CA ILE A 106 -15.75 27.64 -8.79
C ILE A 106 -14.23 27.46 -8.69
N ASN A 107 -13.57 28.36 -7.97
CA ASN A 107 -12.12 28.27 -7.79
C ASN A 107 -11.80 27.53 -6.50
N ILE A 108 -11.00 26.48 -6.59
CA ILE A 108 -10.44 25.80 -5.41
C ILE A 108 -9.35 26.68 -4.79
N THR A 109 -9.47 26.94 -3.50
CA THR A 109 -8.48 27.73 -2.73
C THR A 109 -7.23 26.90 -2.45
N GLU A 110 -6.15 27.52 -1.98
CA GLU A 110 -4.96 26.79 -1.50
C GLU A 110 -5.29 25.74 -0.43
N LYS A 111 -6.29 26.01 0.43
CA LYS A 111 -6.76 25.04 1.42
C LYS A 111 -7.46 23.86 0.76
N GLY A 112 -8.28 24.10 -0.27
CA GLY A 112 -8.98 23.06 -1.01
C GLY A 112 -8.06 22.21 -1.89
N LYS A 113 -6.98 22.79 -2.44
CA LYS A 113 -6.02 22.08 -3.31
C LYS A 113 -5.37 20.87 -2.64
N LYS A 114 -5.31 20.82 -1.31
CA LYS A 114 -4.85 19.65 -0.54
C LYS A 114 -5.65 18.36 -0.83
N TYR A 115 -6.88 18.51 -1.31
CA TYR A 115 -7.77 17.41 -1.67
C TYR A 115 -7.79 17.13 -3.18
N ALA A 116 -7.17 17.95 -4.02
CA ALA A 116 -7.14 17.74 -5.46
C ALA A 116 -6.20 16.57 -5.82
N ALA A 117 -6.63 15.73 -6.76
CA ALA A 117 -5.85 14.60 -7.29
C ALA A 117 -5.16 14.92 -8.64
N GLY A 118 -5.38 16.13 -9.19
CA GLY A 118 -4.54 16.69 -10.26
C GLY A 118 -5.01 16.44 -11.69
N ILE A 119 -6.09 15.69 -11.91
CA ILE A 119 -6.63 15.44 -13.25
C ILE A 119 -7.72 16.46 -13.56
N LYS A 120 -7.55 17.20 -14.67
CA LYS A 120 -8.56 18.11 -15.23
C LYS A 120 -9.21 17.46 -16.44
N LYS A 121 -10.54 17.30 -16.41
CA LYS A 121 -11.33 16.88 -17.57
C LYS A 121 -12.06 18.11 -18.12
N VAL A 122 -12.00 18.29 -19.44
CA VAL A 122 -12.72 19.37 -20.13
C VAL A 122 -13.77 18.71 -21.00
N TYR A 123 -15.04 18.99 -20.71
CA TYR A 123 -16.17 18.58 -21.52
C TYR A 123 -16.80 19.81 -22.19
N GLU A 124 -17.66 19.57 -23.18
CA GLU A 124 -18.36 20.64 -23.91
C GLU A 124 -19.13 21.60 -22.98
N LYS A 125 -19.62 21.10 -21.84
CA LYS A 125 -20.45 21.85 -20.89
C LYS A 125 -19.75 22.31 -19.62
N GLY A 126 -18.46 21.99 -19.43
CA GLY A 126 -17.78 22.35 -18.19
C GLY A 126 -16.37 21.83 -18.03
N ILE A 127 -15.74 22.33 -16.96
CA ILE A 127 -14.41 21.89 -16.53
C ILE A 127 -14.56 21.22 -15.17
N PHE A 128 -13.90 20.08 -15.02
CA PHE A 128 -13.97 19.24 -13.84
C PHE A 128 -12.56 18.96 -13.37
N ILE A 129 -12.40 18.81 -12.06
CA ILE A 129 -11.18 18.27 -11.48
C ILE A 129 -11.50 17.08 -10.58
N GLU A 130 -10.55 16.17 -10.43
CA GLU A 130 -10.70 15.08 -9.46
C GLU A 130 -10.29 15.53 -8.06
N VAL A 131 -11.15 15.26 -7.09
CA VAL A 131 -10.92 15.49 -5.65
C VAL A 131 -11.02 14.19 -4.87
N LYS A 132 -10.23 14.07 -3.81
CA LYS A 132 -10.29 12.95 -2.86
C LYS A 132 -11.58 13.08 -2.04
N SER A 133 -12.42 12.05 -2.04
CA SER A 133 -13.67 11.98 -1.28
C SER A 133 -13.52 11.22 0.04
N CYS A 134 -12.81 10.09 0.03
CA CYS A 134 -12.49 9.31 1.23
C CYS A 134 -11.31 8.38 0.95
N GLU A 135 -10.80 7.72 1.99
CA GLU A 135 -9.73 6.73 1.89
C GLU A 135 -10.26 5.33 2.16
N LYS A 136 -9.49 4.32 1.75
CA LYS A 136 -9.74 2.94 2.12
C LYS A 136 -8.87 2.60 3.32
N LYS A 137 -9.47 1.97 4.33
CA LYS A 137 -8.76 1.51 5.52
C LYS A 137 -8.86 -0.01 5.63
N LEU A 138 -7.72 -0.63 5.84
CA LEU A 138 -7.65 -2.05 6.16
C LEU A 138 -8.34 -2.31 7.50
N ILE A 139 -9.22 -3.31 7.55
CA ILE A 139 -9.79 -3.83 8.79
C ILE A 139 -8.94 -4.96 9.32
N LYS A 140 -8.70 -6.00 8.50
CA LYS A 140 -7.88 -7.15 8.84
C LYS A 140 -7.49 -7.94 7.60
N VAL A 141 -6.43 -8.73 7.71
CA VAL A 141 -6.17 -9.87 6.81
C VAL A 141 -7.03 -11.05 7.26
N THR A 142 -7.77 -11.66 6.35
CA THR A 142 -8.64 -12.80 6.64
C THR A 142 -7.98 -14.13 6.31
N GLU A 143 -7.13 -14.17 5.28
CA GLU A 143 -6.48 -15.40 4.85
C GLU A 143 -5.17 -15.11 4.11
N ILE A 144 -4.17 -15.97 4.28
CA ILE A 144 -2.97 -16.01 3.45
C ILE A 144 -2.88 -17.40 2.85
N GLN A 145 -2.90 -17.49 1.53
CA GLN A 145 -2.78 -18.73 0.77
C GLN A 145 -1.41 -18.77 0.09
N PRO A 146 -0.40 -19.43 0.69
CA PRO A 146 0.87 -19.67 0.03
C PRO A 146 0.64 -20.57 -1.19
N ARG A 147 1.25 -20.23 -2.32
CA ARG A 147 1.11 -21.04 -3.54
C ARG A 147 2.40 -21.81 -3.78
N SER A 148 2.33 -23.09 -3.43
CA SER A 148 3.47 -24.02 -3.40
C SER A 148 3.80 -24.57 -4.79
N ASN A 149 4.30 -23.72 -5.70
CA ASN A 149 4.86 -24.17 -6.98
C ASN A 149 6.34 -23.79 -7.01
N SER A 150 7.20 -24.72 -6.59
CA SER A 150 8.68 -24.80 -6.61
C SER A 150 9.56 -23.59 -6.22
N GLU A 151 9.05 -22.35 -6.19
CA GLU A 151 9.82 -21.18 -5.77
C GLU A 151 9.23 -20.47 -4.55
N ASP A 152 8.00 -20.78 -4.10
CA ASP A 152 7.38 -20.20 -2.88
C ASP A 152 7.40 -18.67 -2.79
N LYS A 153 7.63 -18.01 -3.93
CA LYS A 153 7.83 -16.58 -4.04
C LYS A 153 6.52 -15.81 -4.10
N TRP A 154 5.35 -16.43 -3.90
CA TRP A 154 4.10 -15.68 -3.93
C TRP A 154 3.00 -16.28 -3.05
N ALA A 155 2.11 -15.40 -2.59
CA ALA A 155 0.95 -15.73 -1.77
C ALA A 155 -0.25 -14.87 -2.20
N ILE A 156 -1.45 -15.43 -2.13
CA ILE A 156 -2.68 -14.64 -2.26
C ILE A 156 -3.14 -14.28 -0.86
N VAL A 157 -3.35 -13.00 -0.61
CA VAL A 157 -3.84 -12.49 0.68
C VAL A 157 -5.25 -11.98 0.49
N ASN A 158 -6.20 -12.58 1.20
CA ASN A 158 -7.57 -12.08 1.31
C ASN A 158 -7.67 -11.15 2.52
N TYR A 159 -8.42 -10.08 2.38
CA TYR A 159 -8.55 -9.06 3.43
C TYR A 159 -9.91 -8.39 3.42
N GLU A 160 -10.25 -7.78 4.54
CA GLU A 160 -11.42 -6.91 4.72
C GLU A 160 -10.98 -5.45 4.84
N TRP A 161 -11.72 -4.54 4.22
CA TRP A 161 -11.47 -3.10 4.26
C TRP A 161 -12.79 -2.31 4.30
N ALA A 162 -12.73 -1.05 4.70
CA ALA A 162 -13.87 -0.13 4.69
C ALA A 162 -13.46 1.25 4.18
N TYR A 163 -14.44 2.04 3.76
CA TYR A 163 -14.24 3.47 3.53
C TYR A 163 -14.07 4.18 4.89
N ASP A 164 -13.03 5.00 5.02
CA ASP A 164 -12.72 5.81 6.20
C ASP A 164 -12.18 7.18 5.76
N ASN A 165 -11.89 8.08 6.72
CA ASN A 165 -11.28 9.39 6.48
C ASN A 165 -12.02 10.22 5.42
N GLN A 166 -13.34 10.38 5.58
CA GLN A 166 -14.15 11.22 4.71
C GLN A 166 -13.61 12.65 4.65
N THR A 167 -13.40 13.17 3.44
CA THR A 167 -13.01 14.55 3.21
C THR A 167 -14.25 15.45 3.17
N PRO A 168 -14.08 16.79 3.15
CA PRO A 168 -15.18 17.71 2.88
C PRO A 168 -15.90 17.46 1.54
N PHE A 169 -15.27 16.74 0.60
CA PHE A 169 -15.82 16.37 -0.72
C PHE A 169 -16.44 14.95 -0.73
N ALA A 170 -16.62 14.31 0.42
CA ALA A 170 -17.19 12.96 0.52
C ALA A 170 -18.60 12.84 -0.07
N TYR A 171 -19.38 13.92 -0.07
CA TYR A 171 -20.76 13.93 -0.58
C TYR A 171 -20.84 13.69 -2.10
N LEU A 172 -19.75 13.89 -2.84
CA LEU A 172 -19.68 13.66 -4.28
C LEU A 172 -19.59 12.17 -4.64
N SER A 173 -19.22 11.32 -3.68
CA SER A 173 -19.05 9.88 -3.90
C SER A 173 -20.03 9.08 -3.05
N PRO A 174 -21.04 8.44 -3.66
CA PRO A 174 -21.99 7.59 -2.93
C PRO A 174 -21.30 6.49 -2.14
N LYS A 175 -20.20 5.94 -2.68
CA LYS A 175 -19.38 4.91 -2.03
C LYS A 175 -18.88 5.37 -0.66
N CYS A 176 -18.43 6.61 -0.55
CA CYS A 176 -17.95 7.16 0.72
C CYS A 176 -19.06 7.39 1.75
N GLN A 177 -20.34 7.31 1.35
CA GLN A 177 -21.50 7.45 2.24
C GLN A 177 -21.97 6.09 2.82
N GLU A 178 -21.40 4.98 2.37
CA GLU A 178 -21.70 3.62 2.85
C GLU A 178 -21.08 3.39 4.24
N LYS A 179 -21.63 4.06 5.26
CA LYS A 179 -21.08 4.03 6.62
C LYS A 179 -21.10 2.62 7.20
N GLY A 180 -19.92 2.11 7.55
CA GLY A 180 -19.76 0.80 8.20
C GLY A 180 -19.86 -0.40 7.28
N ALA A 181 -19.95 -0.19 5.96
CA ALA A 181 -19.85 -1.28 5.00
C ALA A 181 -18.44 -1.88 5.02
N VAL A 182 -18.39 -3.21 5.19
CA VAL A 182 -17.15 -3.99 5.10
C VAL A 182 -17.11 -4.62 3.72
N HIS A 183 -16.00 -4.39 3.02
CA HIS A 183 -15.73 -4.95 1.71
C HIS A 183 -14.60 -5.97 1.81
N THR A 184 -14.64 -6.96 0.93
CA THR A 184 -13.54 -7.92 0.78
C THR A 184 -12.67 -7.53 -0.40
N GLY A 185 -11.41 -7.95 -0.35
CA GLY A 185 -10.45 -7.80 -1.44
C GLY A 185 -9.40 -8.90 -1.38
N ASN A 186 -8.63 -9.00 -2.45
CA ASN A 186 -7.43 -9.82 -2.46
C ASN A 186 -6.31 -9.11 -3.21
N TYR A 187 -5.08 -9.46 -2.84
CA TYR A 187 -3.87 -9.06 -3.56
C TYR A 187 -2.92 -10.24 -3.68
N THR A 188 -2.20 -10.26 -4.78
CA THR A 188 -1.04 -11.13 -4.94
C THR A 188 0.18 -10.46 -4.32
N PHE A 189 0.83 -11.20 -3.43
CA PHE A 189 2.08 -10.82 -2.81
C PHE A 189 3.20 -11.63 -3.43
N THR A 190 4.29 -10.98 -3.80
CA THR A 190 5.48 -11.65 -4.33
C THR A 190 6.69 -11.34 -3.45
N PHE A 191 7.49 -12.35 -3.14
CA PHE A 191 8.70 -12.27 -2.36
C PHE A 191 9.90 -12.03 -3.28
N TYR A 192 10.58 -10.91 -3.04
CA TYR A 192 11.81 -10.52 -3.71
C TYR A 192 12.96 -10.49 -2.71
N ASP A 193 14.20 -10.28 -3.18
CA ASP A 193 15.40 -10.18 -2.33
C ASP A 193 15.26 -9.15 -1.19
N LYS A 194 14.44 -8.09 -1.41
CA LYS A 194 14.19 -7.01 -0.44
C LYS A 194 12.95 -7.22 0.43
N GLY A 195 12.26 -8.36 0.31
CA GLY A 195 11.04 -8.67 1.06
C GLY A 195 9.79 -8.79 0.19
N TRP A 196 8.66 -8.96 0.85
CA TRP A 196 7.35 -9.09 0.22
C TRP A 196 6.87 -7.76 -0.37
N ARG A 197 6.17 -7.84 -1.51
CA ARG A 197 5.59 -6.70 -2.21
C ARG A 197 4.22 -7.06 -2.74
N ILE A 198 3.33 -6.07 -2.79
CA ILE A 198 2.06 -6.17 -3.51
C ILE A 198 2.33 -5.79 -4.96
N GLU A 199 2.02 -6.68 -5.89
CA GLU A 199 2.06 -6.35 -7.31
C GLU A 199 0.78 -5.61 -7.70
N ASP A 200 0.92 -4.58 -8.54
CA ASP A 200 -0.24 -4.00 -9.21
C ASP A 200 -0.89 -5.09 -10.07
N PRO A 201 -2.23 -5.14 -10.18
CA PRO A 201 -2.84 -5.95 -11.22
C PRO A 201 -2.25 -5.47 -12.55
N VAL A 202 -1.70 -6.39 -13.34
CA VAL A 202 -1.37 -6.11 -14.74
C VAL A 202 -2.69 -5.77 -15.41
N VAL A 203 -2.98 -4.47 -15.53
CA VAL A 203 -4.08 -3.98 -16.34
C VAL A 203 -3.58 -4.11 -17.78
N ASP A 204 -3.87 -5.23 -18.41
CA ASP A 204 -3.78 -5.33 -19.86
C ASP A 204 -4.75 -4.28 -20.44
N PHE A 205 -4.19 -3.26 -21.09
CA PHE A 205 -4.91 -2.26 -21.87
C PHE A 205 -5.21 -2.79 -23.27
#